data_AF-A0A8R7R1U4-F1
#
_entry.id   AF-A0A8R7R1U4-F1
#
_cell.length_a   1.000
_cell.length_b   1.000
_cell.length_c   1.000
_cell.angle_alpha   90.00
_cell.angle_beta   90.00
_cell.angle_gamma   90.00
#
_symmetry.space_group_name_H-M   'P 1'
#
loop_
_entity.id
_entity.type
_entity.pdbx_description
1 polymer ?
#
loop_
_entity_poly.entity_id
_entity_poly.type
_entity_poly.pdbx_seq_one_letter_code
_entity_poly.pdbx_strand_id
1 'polypeptide(L)'
;MDFGDHQQGGSDSQQQLQERRKRQRRHAQEQVQKLEESYKKYDHPNEIECAQLGRELGLETKQVRSWFQNHRTQIKIEHERLENRFLRWENTSLRSEIMAVREALKNSATCPHCVLKDCIDQQELNRENARLKAGLLHCTTSFQQ
;
A
#
# COMPACT_ATOMS: atom_id res chain seq x y z
N MET A 1 34.60 38.82 -41.10
CA MET A 1 34.90 37.44 -41.53
C MET A 1 33.59 36.69 -41.46
N ASP A 2 33.06 36.37 -42.63
CA ASP A 2 31.84 35.60 -42.88
C ASP A 2 32.20 34.11 -42.81
N PHE A 3 31.44 33.33 -42.03
CA PHE A 3 31.60 31.88 -41.97
C PHE A 3 30.24 31.22 -41.69
N GLY A 4 29.67 30.67 -42.75
CA GLY A 4 29.34 29.24 -42.76
C GLY A 4 27.92 28.87 -42.34
N ASP A 5 27.04 28.92 -43.33
CA ASP A 5 25.80 28.16 -43.47
C ASP A 5 25.96 26.70 -42.94
N HIS A 6 25.33 26.38 -41.80
CA HIS A 6 25.17 25.01 -41.33
C HIS A 6 23.78 24.53 -41.76
N GLN A 7 23.73 23.89 -42.93
CA GLN A 7 22.61 23.06 -43.35
C GLN A 7 22.30 21.99 -42.29
N GLN A 8 21.26 22.22 -41.50
CA GLN A 8 20.70 21.25 -40.57
C GLN A 8 19.40 20.71 -41.18
N GLY A 9 19.54 19.81 -42.17
CA GLY A 9 18.42 19.33 -42.99
C GLY A 9 18.15 17.81 -42.98
N GLY A 10 18.71 17.05 -42.03
CA GLY A 10 18.70 15.58 -42.11
C GLY A 10 18.12 14.77 -40.93
N SER A 11 17.79 15.40 -39.79
CA SER A 11 17.52 14.64 -38.54
C SER A 11 16.05 14.23 -38.35
N ASP A 12 15.10 15.06 -38.79
CA ASP A 12 13.67 14.87 -38.49
C ASP A 12 13.07 13.64 -39.23
N SER A 13 13.48 13.40 -40.48
CA SER A 13 13.03 12.25 -41.27
C SER A 13 13.48 10.90 -40.71
N GLN A 14 14.68 10.81 -40.12
CA GLN A 14 15.16 9.57 -39.49
C GLN A 14 14.42 9.27 -38.19
N GLN A 15 14.15 10.29 -37.36
CA GLN A 15 13.38 10.13 -36.13
C GLN A 15 11.92 9.69 -36.42
N GLN A 16 11.27 10.32 -37.41
CA GLN A 16 9.91 9.94 -37.81
C GLN A 16 9.80 8.50 -38.34
N LEU A 17 10.79 8.02 -39.09
CA LEU A 17 10.84 6.63 -39.54
C LEU A 17 11.05 5.66 -38.37
N GLN A 18 11.87 6.02 -37.39
CA GLN A 18 12.08 5.21 -36.19
C GLN A 18 10.80 5.09 -35.36
N GLU A 19 10.08 6.19 -35.14
CA GLU A 19 8.82 6.19 -34.39
C GLU A 19 7.71 5.42 -35.12
N ARG A 20 7.63 5.50 -36.45
CA ARG A 20 6.72 4.66 -37.25
C ARG A 20 7.04 3.18 -37.09
N ARG A 21 8.31 2.79 -37.16
CA ARG A 21 8.73 1.39 -36.93
C ARG A 21 8.40 0.93 -35.52
N LYS A 22 8.55 1.78 -34.49
CA LYS A 22 8.15 1.47 -33.11
C LYS A 22 6.64 1.28 -32.99
N ARG A 23 5.83 2.14 -33.63
CA ARG A 23 4.36 1.98 -33.66
C ARG A 23 3.93 0.70 -34.37
N GLN A 24 4.56 0.35 -35.48
CA GLN A 24 4.30 -0.92 -36.20
C GLN A 24 4.65 -2.16 -35.37
N ARG A 25 5.62 -2.06 -34.45
CA ARG A 25 5.98 -3.15 -33.52
C ARG A 25 5.01 -3.29 -32.34
N ARG A 26 4.13 -2.31 -32.10
CA ARG A 26 3.10 -2.42 -31.05
C ARG A 26 1.94 -3.25 -31.58
N HIS A 27 1.47 -4.18 -30.76
CA HIS A 27 0.24 -4.89 -31.08
C HIS A 27 -0.94 -3.92 -31.13
N ALA A 28 -1.80 -4.08 -32.13
CA ALA A 28 -3.08 -3.38 -32.21
C ALA A 28 -3.99 -3.80 -31.05
N GLN A 29 -4.95 -2.94 -30.67
CA GLN A 29 -5.83 -3.20 -29.54
C GLN A 29 -6.61 -4.53 -29.68
N GLU A 30 -7.10 -4.83 -30.88
CA GLU A 30 -7.80 -6.09 -31.17
C GLU A 30 -6.89 -7.32 -31.00
N GLN A 31 -5.60 -7.18 -31.36
CA GLN A 31 -4.62 -8.25 -31.16
C GLN A 31 -4.39 -8.49 -29.66
N VAL A 32 -4.27 -7.43 -28.87
CA VAL A 32 -4.12 -7.53 -27.40
C VAL A 32 -5.35 -8.19 -26.78
N GLN A 33 -6.57 -7.78 -27.16
CA GLN A 33 -7.81 -8.36 -26.64
C GLN A 33 -7.89 -9.86 -26.90
N LYS A 34 -7.63 -10.33 -28.13
CA LYS A 34 -7.61 -11.76 -28.44
C LYS A 34 -6.52 -12.52 -27.69
N LEU A 35 -5.34 -11.92 -27.51
CA LEU A 35 -4.26 -12.51 -26.71
C LEU A 35 -4.68 -12.66 -25.23
N GLU A 36 -5.35 -11.65 -24.66
CA GLU A 36 -5.90 -11.70 -23.30
C GLU A 36 -7.04 -12.72 -23.16
N GLU A 37 -7.95 -12.80 -24.13
CA GLU A 37 -9.01 -13.83 -24.15
C GLU A 37 -8.44 -15.25 -24.21
N SER A 38 -7.39 -15.45 -25.01
CA SER A 38 -6.67 -16.72 -25.06
C SER A 38 -5.99 -17.03 -23.72
N TYR A 39 -5.31 -16.04 -23.11
CA TYR A 39 -4.66 -16.19 -21.82
C TYR A 39 -5.60 -16.61 -20.69
N LYS A 40 -6.84 -16.09 -20.69
CA LYS A 40 -7.87 -16.48 -19.72
C LYS A 40 -8.24 -17.97 -19.79
N LYS A 41 -8.05 -18.61 -20.95
CA LYS A 41 -8.31 -20.04 -21.15
C LYS A 41 -7.07 -20.87 -20.85
N TYR A 42 -5.90 -20.41 -21.31
CA TYR A 42 -4.62 -21.10 -21.17
C TYR A 42 -3.50 -20.09 -20.91
N ASP A 43 -2.92 -20.11 -19.71
CA ASP A 43 -1.86 -19.18 -19.28
C ASP A 43 -0.47 -19.53 -19.87
N HIS A 44 -0.28 -20.80 -20.23
CA HIS A 44 0.93 -21.37 -20.80
C HIS A 44 0.62 -22.12 -22.11
N PRO A 45 0.30 -21.40 -23.20
CA PRO A 45 0.03 -22.03 -24.48
C PRO A 45 1.28 -22.75 -24.99
N ASN A 46 1.06 -23.93 -25.57
CA ASN A 46 2.10 -24.71 -26.22
C ASN A 46 2.52 -24.07 -27.56
N GLU A 47 3.55 -24.63 -28.20
CA GLU A 47 4.10 -24.08 -29.44
C GLU A 47 3.12 -24.11 -30.62
N ILE A 48 2.28 -25.14 -30.68
CA ILE A 48 1.27 -25.30 -31.73
C ILE A 48 0.18 -24.23 -31.57
N GLU A 49 -0.30 -24.02 -30.35
CA GLU A 49 -1.27 -22.99 -29.98
C GLU A 49 -0.72 -21.59 -30.26
N CYS A 50 0.53 -21.32 -29.89
CA CYS A 50 1.20 -20.06 -30.20
C CYS A 50 1.28 -19.81 -31.72
N ALA A 51 1.59 -20.85 -32.50
CA ALA A 51 1.68 -20.73 -33.95
C ALA A 51 0.31 -20.53 -34.59
N GLN A 52 -0.74 -21.17 -34.08
CA GLN A 52 -2.11 -20.97 -34.53
C GLN A 52 -2.60 -19.56 -34.23
N LEU A 53 -2.42 -19.09 -33.00
CA LEU A 53 -2.80 -17.74 -32.58
C LEU A 53 -2.01 -16.67 -33.36
N GLY A 54 -0.73 -16.93 -33.65
CA GLY A 54 0.08 -16.09 -34.52
C GLY A 54 -0.51 -15.95 -35.91
N ARG A 55 -0.91 -17.06 -36.55
CA ARG A 55 -1.58 -17.04 -37.87
C ARG A 55 -2.90 -16.25 -37.84
N GLU A 56 -3.71 -16.44 -36.82
CA GLU A 56 -5.00 -15.75 -36.68
C GLU A 56 -4.86 -14.24 -36.44
N LEU A 57 -3.77 -13.82 -35.80
CA LEU A 57 -3.50 -12.40 -35.46
C LEU A 57 -2.55 -11.69 -36.43
N GLY A 58 -1.99 -12.40 -37.41
CA GLY A 58 -0.93 -11.88 -38.28
C GLY A 58 0.36 -11.56 -37.52
N LEU A 59 0.65 -12.31 -36.45
CA LEU A 59 1.84 -12.17 -35.60
C LEU A 59 2.78 -13.35 -35.78
N GLU A 60 4.08 -13.11 -35.60
CA GLU A 60 5.06 -14.18 -35.57
C GLU A 60 4.91 -14.99 -34.27
N THR A 61 5.07 -16.32 -34.32
CA THR A 61 4.97 -17.20 -33.13
C THR A 61 5.82 -16.72 -31.95
N LYS A 62 7.00 -16.15 -32.24
CA LYS A 62 7.89 -15.58 -31.23
C LYS A 62 7.27 -14.37 -30.52
N GLN A 63 6.56 -13.51 -31.24
CA GLN A 63 5.88 -12.35 -30.65
C GLN A 63 4.77 -12.79 -29.70
N VAL A 64 4.01 -13.81 -30.08
CA VAL A 64 2.98 -14.42 -29.22
C VAL A 64 3.64 -14.97 -27.96
N ARG A 65 4.69 -15.78 -28.09
CA ARG A 65 5.42 -16.35 -26.94
C ARG A 65 5.96 -15.25 -26.00
N SER A 66 6.57 -14.21 -26.55
CA SER A 66 7.06 -13.06 -25.78
C SER A 66 5.92 -12.29 -25.10
N TRP A 67 4.78 -12.16 -25.76
CA TRP A 67 3.61 -11.52 -25.17
C TRP A 67 3.11 -12.29 -23.96
N PHE A 68 2.94 -13.62 -24.06
CA PHE A 68 2.53 -14.45 -22.93
C PHE A 68 3.52 -14.40 -21.77
N GLN A 69 4.82 -14.42 -22.06
CA GLN A 69 5.84 -14.28 -21.04
C GLN A 69 5.77 -12.92 -20.33
N ASN A 70 5.66 -11.83 -21.09
CA ASN A 70 5.56 -10.48 -20.54
C ASN A 70 4.27 -10.28 -19.77
N HIS A 71 3.14 -10.83 -20.25
CA HIS A 71 1.85 -10.73 -19.61
C HIS A 71 1.87 -11.40 -18.23
N ARG A 72 2.44 -12.61 -18.11
CA ARG A 72 2.66 -13.27 -16.81
C ARG A 72 3.51 -12.42 -15.87
N THR A 73 4.61 -11.86 -16.36
CA THR A 73 5.47 -10.99 -15.56
C THR A 73 4.73 -9.73 -15.11
N GLN A 74 3.92 -9.11 -15.97
CA GLN A 74 3.12 -7.93 -15.63
C GLN A 74 2.08 -8.25 -14.53
N ILE A 75 1.36 -9.36 -14.65
CA ILE A 75 0.40 -9.80 -13.62
C ILE A 75 1.12 -10.02 -12.28
N LYS A 76 2.26 -10.71 -12.29
CA LYS A 76 3.05 -10.94 -11.07
C LYS A 76 3.48 -9.63 -10.41
N ILE A 77 4.01 -8.69 -11.19
CA ILE A 77 4.42 -7.38 -10.70
C ILE A 77 3.22 -6.61 -10.13
N GLU A 78 2.07 -6.64 -10.80
CA GLU A 78 0.89 -5.92 -10.33
C GLU A 78 0.35 -6.53 -9.03
N HIS A 79 0.32 -7.85 -8.93
CA HIS A 79 -0.03 -8.54 -7.69
C HIS A 79 0.90 -8.12 -6.53
N GLU A 80 2.22 -8.19 -6.73
CA GLU A 80 3.20 -7.78 -5.72
C GLU A 80 3.06 -6.30 -5.32
N ARG A 81 2.73 -5.42 -6.27
CA ARG A 81 2.46 -4.00 -5.98
C ARG A 81 1.22 -3.80 -5.14
N LEU A 82 0.13 -4.48 -5.48
CA LEU A 82 -1.13 -4.41 -4.74
C LEU A 82 -0.96 -4.96 -3.32
N GLU A 83 -0.27 -6.09 -3.19
CA GLU A 83 0.10 -6.70 -1.90
C GLU A 83 0.96 -5.75 -1.06
N ASN A 84 1.99 -5.13 -1.65
CA ASN A 84 2.83 -4.17 -0.93
C ASN A 84 2.04 -2.96 -0.45
N ARG A 85 1.12 -2.45 -1.27
CA ARG A 85 0.22 -1.35 -0.89
C ARG A 85 -0.65 -1.75 0.29
N PHE A 86 -1.26 -2.93 0.24
CA PHE A 86 -2.09 -3.46 1.32
C PHE A 86 -1.29 -3.59 2.62
N LEU A 87 -0.12 -4.24 2.58
CA LEU A 87 0.76 -4.40 3.75
C LEU A 87 1.20 -3.07 4.35
N ARG A 88 1.48 -2.05 3.52
CA ARG A 88 1.82 -0.70 4.01
C ARG A 88 0.65 -0.03 4.72
N TRP A 89 -0.56 -0.18 4.17
CA TRP A 89 -1.77 0.35 4.79
C TRP A 89 -2.03 -0.32 6.13
N GLU A 90 -2.00 -1.65 6.16
CA GLU A 90 -2.17 -2.45 7.38
C GLU A 90 -1.12 -2.10 8.44
N ASN A 91 0.15 -1.99 8.03
CA ASN A 91 1.23 -1.59 8.93
C ASN A 91 0.99 -0.21 9.55
N THR A 92 0.45 0.73 8.76
CA THR A 92 0.11 2.07 9.24
C THR A 92 -1.06 2.03 10.21
N SER A 93 -2.10 1.24 9.92
CA SER A 93 -3.24 1.05 10.82
C SER A 93 -2.80 0.47 12.16
N LEU A 94 -2.06 -0.65 12.12
CA LEU A 94 -1.56 -1.32 13.32
C LEU A 94 -0.65 -0.40 14.15
N ARG A 95 0.21 0.40 13.50
CA ARG A 95 1.04 1.40 14.20
C ARG A 95 0.18 2.47 14.89
N SER A 96 -0.89 2.93 14.25
CA SER A 96 -1.83 3.88 14.84
C SER A 96 -2.57 3.27 16.04
N GLU A 97 -3.02 2.02 15.93
CA GLU A 97 -3.67 1.29 17.02
C GLU A 97 -2.71 1.09 18.20
N ILE A 98 -1.47 0.67 17.93
CA ILE A 98 -0.42 0.53 18.96
C ILE A 98 -0.14 1.88 19.63
N MET A 99 -0.08 2.97 18.87
CA MET A 99 0.12 4.31 19.41
C MET A 99 -1.04 4.69 20.34
N ALA A 100 -2.29 4.49 19.91
CA ALA A 100 -3.47 4.82 20.70
C ALA A 100 -3.51 4.03 22.02
N VAL A 101 -3.22 2.73 21.98
CA VAL A 101 -3.15 1.89 23.20
C VAL A 101 -2.03 2.36 24.12
N ARG A 102 -0.84 2.63 23.59
CA ARG A 102 0.29 3.14 24.39
C ARG A 102 -0.02 4.48 25.04
N GLU A 103 -0.66 5.38 24.30
CA GLU A 103 -1.05 6.68 24.80
C GLU A 103 -2.13 6.58 25.87
N ALA A 104 -3.11 5.69 25.71
CA ALA A 104 -4.10 5.40 26.74
C ALA A 104 -3.45 4.84 28.03
N LEU A 105 -2.48 3.93 27.91
CA LEU A 105 -1.70 3.40 29.04
C LEU A 105 -0.83 4.46 29.71
N LYS A 106 -0.25 5.38 28.94
CA LYS A 106 0.55 6.48 29.48
C LYS A 106 -0.34 7.48 30.22
N ASN A 107 -1.49 7.82 29.65
CA ASN A 107 -2.45 8.76 30.25
C ASN A 107 -3.10 8.19 31.51
N SER A 108 -3.32 6.87 31.59
CA SER A 108 -3.73 6.22 32.83
C SER A 108 -2.61 6.15 33.88
N ALA A 109 -1.35 6.15 33.46
CA ALA A 109 -0.17 6.18 34.34
C ALA A 109 0.21 7.59 34.85
N THR A 110 -0.52 8.65 34.47
CA THR A 110 -0.17 10.05 34.83
C THR A 110 -0.56 10.49 36.24
N CYS A 111 -1.07 9.62 37.10
CA CYS A 111 -1.07 9.91 38.53
C CYS A 111 0.35 9.64 39.07
N PRO A 112 1.12 10.66 39.48
CA PRO A 112 2.51 10.48 39.94
C PRO A 112 2.64 9.66 41.24
N HIS A 113 1.52 9.24 41.84
CA HIS A 113 1.45 8.46 43.07
C HIS A 113 0.83 7.06 42.89
N CYS A 114 0.41 6.69 41.67
CA CYS A 114 -0.48 5.53 41.46
C CYS A 114 0.16 4.40 40.65
N VAL A 115 1.49 4.26 40.70
CA VAL A 115 2.22 3.25 39.91
C VAL A 115 2.07 1.81 40.48
N LEU A 116 1.34 1.63 41.59
CA LEU A 116 1.07 0.33 42.19
C LEU A 116 -0.41 0.18 42.57
N LYS A 117 -1.13 -0.59 41.74
CA LYS A 117 -2.39 -1.35 41.92
C LYS A 117 -3.66 -0.76 42.62
N ASP A 118 -3.64 0.36 43.33
CA ASP A 118 -4.77 0.73 44.21
C ASP A 118 -5.37 2.14 43.97
N CYS A 119 -5.43 2.61 42.73
CA CYS A 119 -5.98 3.96 42.45
C CYS A 119 -7.51 4.06 42.51
N ILE A 120 -8.24 2.93 42.43
CA ILE A 120 -9.71 2.99 42.45
C ILE A 120 -10.26 3.27 43.87
N ASP A 121 -9.47 3.10 44.94
CA ASP A 121 -9.97 3.26 46.32
C ASP A 121 -9.35 4.43 47.10
N GLN A 122 -8.24 5.02 46.67
CA GLN A 122 -7.56 6.02 47.52
C GLN A 122 -8.34 7.32 47.70
N GLN A 123 -9.06 7.78 46.67
CA GLN A 123 -9.85 9.02 46.75
C GLN A 123 -11.10 8.85 47.61
N GLU A 124 -11.79 7.70 47.49
CA GLU A 124 -12.95 7.36 48.32
C GLU A 124 -12.54 7.10 49.77
N LEU A 125 -11.42 6.40 50.00
CA LEU A 125 -10.87 6.17 51.33
C LEU A 125 -10.48 7.49 52.02
N ASN A 126 -9.95 8.46 51.27
CA ASN A 126 -9.64 9.80 51.80
C ASN A 126 -10.90 10.58 52.14
N ARG A 127 -11.96 10.48 51.33
CA ARG A 127 -13.28 11.08 51.63
C ARG A 127 -13.88 10.49 52.89
N GLU A 128 -13.86 9.16 53.03
CA GLU A 128 -14.43 8.49 54.20
C GLU A 128 -13.62 8.77 55.46
N ASN A 129 -12.28 8.81 55.37
CA ASN A 129 -11.43 9.25 56.48
C ASN A 129 -11.70 10.69 56.92
N ALA A 130 -11.95 11.61 55.98
CA ALA A 130 -12.31 12.98 56.33
C ALA A 130 -13.66 13.02 57.07
N ARG A 131 -14.63 12.21 56.62
CA ARG A 131 -15.95 12.07 57.23
C ARG A 131 -15.86 11.49 58.65
N LEU A 132 -15.09 10.42 58.84
CA LEU A 132 -14.85 9.80 60.13
C LEU A 132 -14.10 10.73 61.09
N LYS A 133 -13.08 11.47 60.62
CA LYS A 133 -12.35 12.45 61.44
C LYS A 133 -13.25 13.60 61.89
N ALA A 134 -14.12 14.12 61.02
CA ALA A 134 -15.09 15.14 61.38
C ALA A 134 -16.09 14.63 62.44
N GLY A 135 -16.58 13.40 62.27
CA GLY A 135 -17.44 12.75 63.27
C GLY A 135 -16.73 12.54 64.61
N LEU A 136 -15.47 12.12 64.61
CA LEU A 136 -14.66 11.98 65.82
C LEU A 136 -14.46 13.32 66.51
N LEU A 137 -14.08 14.36 65.77
CA LEU A 137 -13.89 15.70 66.32
C LEU A 137 -15.19 16.20 66.97
N HIS A 138 -16.31 16.03 66.28
CA HIS A 138 -17.63 16.39 66.79
C HIS A 138 -17.95 15.66 68.10
N CYS A 139 -17.81 14.32 68.14
CA CYS A 139 -18.01 13.54 69.36
C CYS A 139 -17.07 13.97 70.50
N THR A 140 -15.79 14.24 70.22
CA THR A 140 -14.83 14.69 71.23
C THR A 140 -15.14 16.08 71.77
N THR A 141 -15.64 16.99 70.93
CA THR A 141 -16.06 18.33 71.36
C THR A 141 -17.38 18.32 72.14
N SER A 142 -18.28 17.38 71.84
CA SER A 142 -19.53 17.18 72.58
C SER A 142 -19.33 16.49 73.94
N PHE A 143 -18.20 15.81 74.16
CA PHE A 143 -17.88 15.12 75.43
C PHE A 143 -17.08 16.00 76.42
N GLN A 144 -16.66 17.20 76.00
CA GLN A 144 -15.90 18.16 76.83
C GLN A 144 -16.73 19.38 77.30
N GLN A 145 -18.04 19.40 77.01
CA GLN A 145 -19.03 20.28 77.66
C GLN A 145 -19.87 19.46 78.63
#